data_AF-A0A8S3UN85-F1
#
_entry.id   AF-A0A8S3UN85-F1
#
_cell.length_a   1.000
_cell.length_b   1.000
_cell.length_c   1.000
_cell.angle_alpha   90.00
_cell.angle_beta   90.00
_cell.angle_gamma   90.00
#
_symmetry.space_group_name_H-M   'P 1'
#
loop_
_entity.id
_entity.type
_entity.pdbx_description
1 polymer ?
#
loop_
_entity_poly.entity_id
_entity_poly.type
_entity_poly.pdbx_seq_one_letter_code
_entity_poly.pdbx_strand_id
1 'polypeptide(L)'
;MLTRHILAHFSSEMRSRSGLATDAEIEHEENKPTAMTRDKKNVSDLIGIKLPSKGVWKKILRSTINKYWTYELQEKAKSKSSLSSLNTTILEIGTVHPVWESASQSLLDVRKSMIKARMLTGTYLVQADKYKFSQYKINATCLLCQREDEDLTHVLTFCPALRETRMKYFLPLKILVTNIIGCKGWEQLFNNNQNIVALLLDFSVFHNLQNLSKTQKMNVESLTRDFCYKIHICRLQLLKNLENK
;
A
#
# COMPACT_ATOMS: atom_id res chain seq x y z
N MET A 1 18.55 18.86 -8.93
CA MET A 1 18.00 20.13 -8.41
C MET A 1 16.47 20.13 -8.28
N LEU A 2 15.71 19.35 -9.06
CA LEU A 2 14.24 19.31 -9.02
C LEU A 2 13.63 18.86 -7.67
N THR A 3 14.32 18.02 -6.91
CA THR A 3 13.80 17.42 -5.66
C THR A 3 13.69 18.39 -4.49
N ARG A 4 14.54 19.44 -4.45
CA ARG A 4 14.47 20.45 -3.38
C ARG A 4 13.26 21.38 -3.54
N HIS A 5 12.87 21.69 -4.78
CA HIS A 5 11.75 22.58 -5.05
C HIS A 5 10.41 21.93 -4.75
N ILE A 6 10.26 20.64 -5.08
CA ILE A 6 9.04 19.87 -4.80
C ILE A 6 8.84 19.70 -3.29
N LEU A 7 9.90 19.41 -2.54
CA LEU A 7 9.83 19.29 -1.07
C LEU A 7 9.53 20.63 -0.38
N ALA A 8 10.05 21.75 -0.91
CA ALA A 8 9.74 23.08 -0.41
C ALA A 8 8.27 23.46 -0.64
N HIS A 9 7.72 23.13 -1.81
CA HIS A 9 6.32 23.37 -2.13
C HIS A 9 5.38 22.54 -1.24
N PHE A 10 5.71 21.26 -1.04
CA PHE A 10 4.92 20.37 -0.18
C PHE A 10 4.96 20.77 1.29
N SER A 11 6.10 21.28 1.77
CA SER A 11 6.23 21.79 3.15
C SER A 11 5.47 23.10 3.36
N SER A 12 5.46 23.99 2.36
CA SER A 12 4.68 25.23 2.37
C SER A 12 3.16 24.95 2.40
N GLU A 13 2.70 24.02 1.56
CA GLU A 13 1.28 23.67 1.47
C GLU A 13 0.76 23.00 2.75
N MET A 14 1.58 22.14 3.38
CA MET A 14 1.26 21.52 4.67
C MET A 14 1.20 22.54 5.82
N ARG A 15 2.01 23.61 5.79
CA ARG A 15 1.94 24.70 6.77
C ARG A 15 0.67 25.55 6.60
N SER A 16 0.25 25.81 5.36
CA SER A 16 -0.99 26.57 5.11
C SER A 16 -2.25 25.83 5.58
N ARG A 17 -2.23 24.49 5.54
CA ARG A 17 -3.38 23.64 5.89
C ARG A 17 -3.46 23.25 7.36
N SER A 18 -2.35 23.32 8.10
CA SER A 18 -2.32 22.88 9.50
C SER A 18 -2.86 23.92 10.48
N GLY A 19 -3.13 25.16 10.04
CA GLY A 19 -3.59 26.24 10.93
C GLY A 19 -2.62 26.52 12.09
N LEU A 20 -1.35 26.11 11.96
CA LEU A 20 -0.31 26.40 12.93
C LEU A 20 0.11 27.86 12.71
N ALA A 21 -0.48 28.73 13.53
CA ALA A 21 -0.08 30.12 13.64
C ALA A 21 1.43 30.21 13.84
N THR A 22 2.06 31.15 13.15
CA THR A 22 3.45 31.52 13.41
C THR A 22 3.57 32.10 14.82
N ASP A 23 4.68 31.81 15.50
CA ASP A 23 5.03 32.30 16.85
C ASP A 23 5.14 33.85 16.97
N ALA A 24 4.67 34.59 15.97
CA ALA A 24 4.67 36.06 15.91
C ALA A 24 3.32 36.69 16.30
N GLU A 25 2.32 35.91 16.70
CA GLU A 25 1.01 36.42 17.19
C GLU A 25 0.85 36.28 18.71
N ILE A 26 1.94 36.03 19.45
CA ILE A 26 1.94 35.94 20.92
C ILE A 26 2.63 37.18 21.48
N GLU A 27 2.06 38.37 21.27
CA GLU A 27 2.43 39.58 22.03
C GLU A 27 1.44 40.73 21.77
N HIS A 28 0.15 40.52 22.07
CA HIS A 28 -0.75 41.61 22.49
C HIS A 28 -2.11 41.06 22.89
N GLU A 29 -2.25 40.59 24.14
CA GLU A 29 -3.52 40.68 24.87
C GLU A 29 -3.31 40.33 26.34
N GLU A 30 -2.57 41.18 27.05
CA GLU A 30 -2.68 41.24 28.52
C GLU A 30 -3.61 42.39 28.93
N ASN A 31 -4.51 42.04 29.86
CA ASN A 31 -5.22 42.88 30.81
C ASN A 31 -6.44 43.69 30.36
N LYS A 32 -7.62 43.03 30.38
CA LYS A 32 -8.79 43.52 31.14
C LYS A 32 -9.57 42.36 31.80
N PRO A 33 -9.69 42.31 33.14
CA PRO A 33 -10.52 41.32 33.81
C PRO A 33 -11.98 41.79 33.80
N THR A 34 -12.73 41.43 32.76
CA THR A 34 -14.20 41.52 32.80
C THR A 34 -14.73 40.18 33.32
N ALA A 35 -14.62 39.97 34.63
CA ALA A 35 -15.28 38.87 35.31
C ALA A 35 -16.79 39.12 35.32
N MET A 36 -17.47 38.84 34.20
CA MET A 36 -18.88 38.46 34.27
C MET A 36 -18.91 37.06 34.86
N THR A 37 -19.32 36.95 36.12
CA THR A 37 -19.86 35.72 36.71
C THR A 37 -21.06 35.28 35.88
N ARG A 38 -20.79 34.58 34.78
CA ARG A 38 -21.79 33.88 34.01
C ARG A 38 -22.35 32.82 34.93
N ASP A 39 -23.58 33.03 35.39
CA ASP A 39 -24.41 31.99 35.98
C ASP A 39 -24.30 30.76 35.08
N LYS A 40 -23.54 29.77 35.53
CA LYS A 40 -23.48 28.45 34.91
C LYS A 40 -24.76 27.70 35.25
N LYS A 41 -25.92 28.26 34.91
CA LYS A 41 -27.05 27.40 34.56
C LYS A 41 -26.59 26.67 33.31
N ASN A 42 -26.18 25.43 33.53
CA ASN A 42 -25.69 24.54 32.50
C ASN A 42 -26.72 24.57 31.37
N VAL A 43 -26.34 25.02 30.18
CA VAL A 43 -27.22 25.10 29.00
C VAL A 43 -27.87 23.74 28.71
N SER A 44 -27.27 22.64 29.17
CA SER A 44 -27.85 21.30 29.16
C SER A 44 -29.18 21.18 29.91
N ASP A 45 -29.38 21.95 30.99
CA ASP A 45 -30.57 21.88 31.84
C ASP A 45 -31.77 22.58 31.19
N LEU A 46 -31.53 23.49 30.25
CA LEU A 46 -32.57 24.22 29.50
C LEU A 46 -33.09 23.44 28.29
N ILE A 47 -32.32 22.47 27.78
CA ILE A 47 -32.63 21.75 26.53
C ILE A 47 -33.06 20.30 26.81
N GLY A 48 -32.91 19.82 28.05
CA GLY A 48 -33.23 18.41 28.41
C GLY A 48 -32.34 17.38 27.71
N ILE A 49 -31.33 17.83 26.95
CA ILE A 49 -30.40 16.98 26.22
C ILE A 49 -29.10 16.90 27.02
N LYS A 50 -28.77 15.70 27.48
CA LYS A 50 -27.49 15.41 28.13
C LYS A 50 -26.36 15.52 27.10
N LEU A 51 -25.64 16.65 27.13
CA LEU A 51 -24.48 16.86 26.26
C LEU A 51 -23.37 15.84 26.58
N PRO A 52 -22.68 15.30 25.55
CA PRO A 52 -21.55 14.41 25.78
C PRO A 52 -20.43 15.14 26.50
N SER A 53 -19.70 14.44 27.37
CA SER A 53 -18.50 15.01 28.00
C SER A 53 -17.45 15.37 26.94
N LYS A 54 -16.56 16.31 27.25
CA LYS A 54 -15.46 16.72 26.35
C LYS A 54 -14.67 15.52 25.81
N GLY A 55 -14.45 14.49 26.63
CA GLY A 55 -13.77 13.26 26.22
C GLY A 55 -14.57 12.44 25.21
N VAL A 56 -15.87 12.26 25.46
CA VAL A 56 -16.79 11.57 24.53
C VAL A 56 -16.88 12.35 23.21
N TRP A 57 -17.03 13.67 23.26
CA TRP A 57 -17.04 14.52 22.07
C TRP A 57 -15.77 14.38 21.24
N LYS A 58 -14.59 14.43 21.87
CA LYS A 58 -13.30 14.21 21.18
C LYS A 58 -13.22 12.83 20.53
N LYS A 59 -13.72 11.78 21.20
CA LYS A 59 -13.75 10.42 20.67
C LYS A 59 -14.66 10.33 19.44
N ILE A 60 -15.86 10.93 19.50
CA ILE A 60 -16.79 11.01 18.37
C ILE A 60 -16.12 11.73 17.21
N LEU A 61 -15.57 12.93 17.45
CA LEU A 61 -14.92 13.74 16.42
C LEU A 61 -13.78 12.99 15.73
N ARG A 62 -12.87 12.36 16.50
CA ARG A 62 -11.78 11.52 15.94
C ARG A 62 -12.32 10.36 15.12
N SER A 63 -13.35 9.66 15.61
CA SER A 63 -13.95 8.55 14.88
C SER A 63 -14.57 9.01 13.56
N THR A 64 -15.29 10.13 13.55
CA THR A 64 -15.89 10.70 12.34
C THR A 64 -14.83 11.11 11.33
N ILE A 65 -13.78 11.82 11.78
CA ILE A 65 -12.65 12.22 10.93
C ILE A 65 -11.96 10.98 10.33
N ASN A 66 -11.65 9.98 11.15
CA ASN A 66 -11.00 8.75 10.67
C ASN A 66 -11.89 8.01 9.66
N LYS A 67 -13.19 7.87 9.93
CA LYS A 67 -14.13 7.23 9.00
C LYS A 67 -14.18 7.93 7.66
N TYR A 68 -14.27 9.27 7.66
CA TYR A 68 -14.28 10.07 6.43
C TYR A 68 -12.99 9.86 5.63
N TRP A 69 -11.82 9.98 6.26
CA TRP A 69 -10.54 9.83 5.55
C TRP A 69 -10.24 8.40 5.11
N THR A 70 -10.67 7.40 5.89
CA THR A 70 -10.61 6.00 5.46
C THR A 70 -11.48 5.78 4.23
N TYR A 71 -12.72 6.25 4.21
CA TYR A 71 -13.59 6.17 3.03
C TYR A 71 -12.96 6.85 1.81
N GLU A 72 -12.50 8.09 1.96
CA GLU A 72 -11.83 8.85 0.89
C GLU A 72 -10.59 8.12 0.34
N LEU A 73 -9.78 7.53 1.23
CA LEU A 73 -8.61 6.74 0.83
C LEU A 73 -9.01 5.52 0.00
N GLN A 74 -10.02 4.78 0.45
CA GLN A 74 -10.52 3.59 -0.23
C GLN A 74 -11.09 3.91 -1.61
N GLU A 75 -11.91 4.95 -1.73
CA GLU A 75 -12.50 5.37 -3.01
C GLU A 75 -11.43 5.83 -4.01
N LYS A 76 -10.46 6.63 -3.56
CA LYS A 76 -9.31 7.05 -4.40
C LYS A 76 -8.42 5.89 -4.80
N ALA A 77 -8.34 4.85 -3.97
CA ALA A 77 -7.59 3.64 -4.32
C ALA A 77 -8.34 2.84 -5.41
N LYS A 78 -9.65 2.64 -5.25
CA LYS A 78 -10.51 1.93 -6.22
C LYS A 78 -10.53 2.61 -7.59
N SER A 79 -10.47 3.94 -7.63
CA SER A 79 -10.49 4.68 -8.90
C SER A 79 -9.19 4.55 -9.71
N LYS A 80 -8.13 3.94 -9.17
CA LYS A 80 -6.82 3.80 -9.82
C LYS A 80 -6.61 2.38 -10.32
N SER A 81 -6.55 2.20 -11.64
CA SER A 81 -6.28 0.90 -12.27
C SER A 81 -4.93 0.29 -11.86
N SER A 82 -3.94 1.13 -11.54
CA SER A 82 -2.62 0.70 -11.04
C SER A 82 -2.66 0.03 -9.66
N LEU A 83 -3.77 0.17 -8.93
CA LEU A 83 -4.00 -0.44 -7.62
C LEU A 83 -5.01 -1.59 -7.68
N SER A 84 -5.26 -2.14 -8.88
CA SER A 84 -6.24 -3.22 -9.09
C SER A 84 -5.94 -4.50 -8.30
N SER A 85 -4.67 -4.76 -7.99
CA SER A 85 -4.24 -5.90 -7.16
C SER A 85 -4.24 -5.60 -5.66
N LEU A 86 -4.51 -4.36 -5.23
CA LEU A 86 -4.53 -3.96 -3.83
C LEU A 86 -5.92 -4.20 -3.24
N ASN A 87 -5.98 -4.86 -2.08
CA ASN A 87 -7.21 -4.94 -1.33
C ASN A 87 -7.55 -3.57 -0.71
N THR A 88 -8.39 -2.82 -1.41
CA THR A 88 -8.79 -1.48 -0.96
C THR A 88 -9.62 -1.52 0.32
N THR A 89 -10.31 -2.62 0.65
CA THR A 89 -11.21 -2.65 1.81
C THR A 89 -10.49 -2.68 3.15
N ILE A 90 -9.23 -3.15 3.17
CA ILE A 90 -8.40 -3.20 4.38
C ILE A 90 -7.59 -1.92 4.61
N LEU A 91 -7.64 -0.97 3.68
CA LEU A 91 -6.97 0.31 3.84
C LEU A 91 -7.68 1.12 4.91
N GLU A 92 -6.96 1.43 5.98
CA GLU A 92 -7.46 2.24 7.09
C GLU A 92 -6.40 3.25 7.52
N ILE A 93 -6.83 4.46 7.85
CA ILE A 93 -5.93 5.51 8.34
C ILE A 93 -5.30 5.09 9.66
N GLY A 94 -3.97 5.15 9.72
CA GLY A 94 -3.19 4.77 10.89
C GLY A 94 -2.86 3.28 10.96
N THR A 95 -3.42 2.46 10.07
CA THR A 95 -3.12 1.03 9.98
C THR A 95 -2.12 0.77 8.85
N VAL A 96 -1.16 -0.11 9.12
CA VAL A 96 -0.09 -0.46 8.19
C VAL A 96 -0.53 -1.64 7.33
N HIS A 97 -0.23 -1.59 6.02
CA HIS A 97 -0.55 -2.69 5.11
C HIS A 97 0.26 -3.97 5.45
N PRO A 98 -0.29 -5.19 5.27
CA PRO A 98 0.41 -6.45 5.59
C PRO A 98 1.81 -6.62 5.00
N VAL A 99 2.05 -6.02 3.83
CA VAL A 99 3.37 -5.95 3.16
C VAL A 99 4.46 -5.41 4.10
N TRP A 100 4.11 -4.47 4.97
CA TRP A 100 5.02 -3.84 5.92
C TRP A 100 4.92 -4.45 7.32
N GLU A 101 3.73 -4.92 7.74
CA GLU A 101 3.53 -5.51 9.07
C GLU A 101 4.39 -6.77 9.27
N SER A 102 4.57 -7.56 8.21
CA SER A 102 5.33 -8.80 8.21
C SER A 102 6.85 -8.61 7.99
N ALA A 103 7.31 -7.38 7.79
CA ALA A 103 8.73 -7.09 7.60
C ALA A 103 9.43 -7.06 8.96
N SER A 104 10.55 -7.78 9.08
CA SER A 104 11.40 -7.63 10.26
C SER A 104 12.07 -6.25 10.27
N GLN A 105 12.70 -5.90 11.39
CA GLN A 105 13.52 -4.68 11.49
C GLN A 105 14.82 -4.75 10.65
N SER A 106 15.06 -5.84 9.90
CA SER A 106 16.24 -5.95 9.04
C SER A 106 16.13 -5.08 7.79
N LEU A 107 17.24 -4.42 7.43
CA LEU A 107 17.33 -3.63 6.19
C LEU A 107 17.02 -4.46 4.93
N LEU A 108 17.35 -5.76 4.96
CA LEU A 108 17.08 -6.65 3.85
C LEU A 108 15.57 -6.86 3.66
N ASP A 109 14.83 -7.09 4.74
CA ASP A 109 13.37 -7.29 4.65
C ASP A 109 12.63 -6.01 4.29
N VAL A 110 13.11 -4.85 4.76
CA VAL A 110 12.60 -3.55 4.30
C VAL A 110 12.78 -3.41 2.78
N ARG A 111 13.98 -3.71 2.25
CA ARG A 111 14.24 -3.66 0.79
C ARG A 111 13.34 -4.62 0.01
N LYS A 112 13.16 -5.85 0.48
CA LYS A 112 12.25 -6.80 -0.16
C LYS A 112 10.81 -6.28 -0.16
N SER A 113 10.35 -5.73 0.96
CA SER A 113 9.01 -5.15 1.11
C SER A 113 8.80 -3.95 0.19
N MET A 114 9.82 -3.09 0.02
CA MET A 114 9.77 -1.98 -0.95
C MET A 114 9.57 -2.47 -2.39
N ILE A 115 10.23 -3.55 -2.80
CA ILE A 115 10.05 -4.12 -4.14
C ILE A 115 8.64 -4.66 -4.32
N LYS A 116 8.14 -5.45 -3.35
CA LYS A 116 6.76 -5.95 -3.40
C LYS A 116 5.74 -4.81 -3.41
N ALA A 117 5.93 -3.79 -2.58
CA ALA A 117 5.07 -2.60 -2.55
C ALA A 117 5.08 -1.84 -3.89
N ARG A 118 6.23 -1.74 -4.57
CA ARG A 118 6.29 -1.13 -5.91
C ARG A 118 5.47 -1.92 -6.94
N MET A 119 5.58 -3.25 -6.90
CA MET A 119 4.80 -4.13 -7.77
C MET A 119 3.29 -4.01 -7.47
N LEU A 120 2.92 -4.04 -6.19
CA LEU A 120 1.53 -3.92 -5.73
C LEU A 120 0.89 -2.56 -6.11
N THR A 121 1.68 -1.49 -6.09
CA THR A 121 1.18 -0.13 -6.36
C THR A 121 1.26 0.28 -7.84
N GLY A 122 1.76 -0.60 -8.71
CA GLY A 122 1.98 -0.30 -10.13
C GLY A 122 3.12 0.71 -10.38
N THR A 123 4.04 0.87 -9.44
CA THR A 123 5.22 1.74 -9.58
C THR A 123 6.50 0.96 -9.94
N TYR A 124 6.37 -0.36 -10.16
CA TYR A 124 7.44 -1.22 -10.63
C TYR A 124 7.54 -1.19 -12.16
N LEU A 125 8.61 -0.59 -12.68
CA LEU A 125 8.76 -0.33 -14.13
C LEU A 125 9.14 -1.59 -14.93
N VAL A 126 8.25 -2.00 -15.82
CA VAL A 126 8.47 -3.04 -16.85
C VAL A 126 8.55 -2.43 -18.26
N GLN A 127 8.91 -3.21 -19.30
CA GLN A 127 9.00 -2.66 -20.67
C GLN A 127 7.67 -2.11 -21.17
N ALA A 128 6.54 -2.71 -20.82
CA ALA A 128 5.23 -2.16 -21.20
C ALA A 128 5.01 -0.74 -20.63
N ASP A 129 5.54 -0.43 -19.44
CA ASP A 129 5.47 0.93 -18.89
C ASP A 129 6.40 1.88 -19.63
N LYS A 130 7.64 1.44 -19.90
CA LYS A 130 8.60 2.24 -20.68
C LYS A 130 8.05 2.58 -22.06
N TYR A 131 7.40 1.63 -22.71
CA TYR A 131 6.72 1.85 -23.98
C TYR A 131 5.63 2.93 -23.87
N LYS A 132 4.79 2.88 -22.84
CA LYS A 132 3.69 3.84 -22.64
C LYS A 132 4.16 5.25 -22.30
N PHE A 133 5.25 5.40 -21.54
CA PHE A 133 5.70 6.71 -21.03
C PHE A 133 6.89 7.32 -21.77
N SER A 134 7.56 6.58 -22.65
CA SER A 134 8.70 7.08 -23.40
C SER A 134 8.26 7.95 -24.58
N GLN A 135 8.98 9.05 -24.80
CA GLN A 135 8.86 9.85 -26.02
C GLN A 135 9.53 9.18 -27.24
N TYR A 136 10.42 8.23 -27.00
CA TYR A 136 11.13 7.45 -28.02
C TYR A 136 10.38 6.16 -28.36
N LYS A 137 10.53 5.68 -29.61
CA LYS A 137 10.02 4.38 -30.07
C LYS A 137 10.76 3.23 -29.36
N ILE A 138 10.25 2.85 -28.20
CA ILE A 138 10.65 1.64 -27.46
C ILE A 138 9.70 0.51 -27.87
N ASN A 139 10.14 -0.75 -27.77
CA ASN A 139 9.26 -1.90 -27.93
C ASN A 139 8.82 -2.42 -26.53
N ALA A 140 7.53 -2.69 -26.35
CA ALA A 140 6.98 -3.26 -25.11
C ALA A 140 7.41 -4.72 -24.86
N THR A 141 7.91 -5.41 -25.89
CA THR A 141 8.35 -6.80 -25.82
C THR A 141 9.42 -7.02 -24.74
N CYS A 142 9.28 -8.13 -24.01
CA CYS A 142 10.23 -8.52 -22.97
C CYS A 142 11.63 -8.73 -23.51
N LEU A 143 12.60 -7.95 -23.02
CA LEU A 143 14.01 -8.08 -23.43
C LEU A 143 14.65 -9.41 -23.04
N LEU A 144 14.10 -10.09 -22.02
CA LEU A 144 14.66 -11.35 -21.53
C LEU A 144 14.26 -12.56 -22.38
N CYS A 145 13.01 -12.61 -22.85
CA CYS A 145 12.51 -13.78 -23.60
C CYS A 145 12.15 -13.46 -25.06
N GLN A 146 11.91 -12.20 -25.39
CA GLN A 146 11.58 -11.70 -26.73
C GLN A 146 10.32 -12.32 -27.35
N ARG A 147 9.36 -12.78 -26.52
CA ARG A 147 8.13 -13.44 -27.00
C ARG A 147 6.89 -12.58 -26.95
N GLU A 148 6.68 -11.89 -25.83
CA GLU A 148 5.46 -11.13 -25.54
C GLU A 148 5.82 -9.83 -24.83
N ASP A 149 4.86 -8.91 -24.73
CA ASP A 149 5.01 -7.68 -23.97
C ASP A 149 5.33 -7.96 -22.50
N GLU A 150 6.30 -7.22 -21.96
CA GLU A 150 6.66 -7.35 -20.55
C GLU A 150 5.73 -6.51 -19.70
N ASP A 151 4.65 -7.12 -19.25
CA ASP A 151 3.85 -6.63 -18.14
C ASP A 151 4.22 -7.35 -16.82
N LEU A 152 3.59 -6.95 -15.72
CA LEU A 152 3.83 -7.57 -14.42
C LEU A 152 3.34 -9.04 -14.40
N THR A 153 2.24 -9.34 -15.10
CA THR A 153 1.71 -10.70 -15.26
C THR A 153 2.77 -11.62 -15.87
N HIS A 154 3.35 -11.22 -17.01
CA HIS A 154 4.39 -11.95 -17.73
C HIS A 154 5.59 -12.21 -16.82
N VAL A 155 6.11 -11.19 -16.15
CA VAL A 155 7.27 -11.30 -15.25
C VAL A 155 7.00 -12.31 -14.12
N LEU A 156 5.85 -12.18 -13.46
CA LEU A 156 5.53 -12.96 -12.25
C LEU A 156 5.01 -14.37 -12.53
N THR A 157 4.48 -14.67 -13.72
CA THR A 157 3.80 -15.96 -13.96
C THR A 157 4.43 -16.82 -15.07
N PHE A 158 4.77 -16.26 -16.24
CA PHE A 158 5.15 -17.10 -17.40
C PHE A 158 6.43 -16.72 -18.18
N CYS A 159 7.14 -15.64 -17.86
CA CYS A 159 8.40 -15.27 -18.53
C CYS A 159 9.42 -16.44 -18.52
N PRO A 160 9.79 -17.05 -19.66
CA PRO A 160 10.64 -18.26 -19.68
C PRO A 160 12.00 -18.06 -19.01
N ALA A 161 12.62 -16.89 -19.19
CA ALA A 161 13.92 -16.54 -18.61
C ALA A 161 13.94 -16.50 -17.07
N LEU A 162 12.78 -16.36 -16.44
CA LEU A 162 12.63 -16.29 -14.98
C LEU A 162 12.03 -17.57 -14.39
N ARG A 163 11.83 -18.62 -15.20
CA ARG A 163 11.12 -19.86 -14.81
C ARG A 163 11.73 -20.55 -13.59
N GLU A 164 13.05 -20.74 -13.58
CA GLU A 164 13.74 -21.43 -12.48
C GLU A 164 13.55 -20.70 -11.15
N THR A 165 13.76 -19.38 -11.16
CA THR A 165 13.53 -18.53 -9.99
C THR A 165 12.08 -18.59 -9.53
N ARG A 166 11.10 -18.53 -10.44
CA ARG A 166 9.69 -18.66 -10.08
C ARG A 166 9.39 -19.99 -9.41
N MET A 167 9.79 -21.11 -10.01
CA MET A 167 9.46 -22.45 -9.51
C MET A 167 10.00 -22.69 -8.10
N LYS A 168 11.20 -22.18 -7.79
CA LYS A 168 11.82 -22.31 -6.47
C LYS A 168 10.96 -21.75 -5.33
N TYR A 169 10.25 -20.65 -5.57
CA TYR A 169 9.44 -19.97 -4.56
C TYR A 169 7.94 -20.27 -4.70
N PHE A 170 7.47 -20.50 -5.92
CA PHE A 170 6.07 -20.78 -6.21
C PHE A 170 5.63 -22.14 -5.68
N LEU A 171 6.48 -23.17 -5.72
CA LEU A 171 6.11 -24.50 -5.23
C LEU A 171 5.83 -24.51 -3.71
N PRO A 172 6.71 -23.98 -2.84
CA PRO A 172 6.40 -23.83 -1.42
C PRO A 172 5.13 -23.00 -1.16
N LEU A 173 4.90 -21.95 -1.96
CA LEU A 173 3.71 -21.09 -1.83
C LEU A 173 2.44 -21.86 -2.16
N LYS A 174 2.46 -22.61 -3.28
CA LYS A 174 1.36 -23.45 -3.69
C LYS A 174 1.03 -24.49 -2.62
N ILE A 175 2.04 -25.16 -2.07
CA ILE A 175 1.84 -26.14 -0.98
C ILE A 175 1.21 -25.47 0.23
N LEU A 176 1.77 -24.33 0.68
CA LEU A 176 1.26 -23.59 1.84
C LEU A 176 -0.21 -23.18 1.66
N VAL A 177 -0.56 -22.60 0.52
CA VAL A 177 -1.94 -22.15 0.25
C VAL A 177 -2.86 -23.34 0.03
N THR A 178 -2.42 -24.39 -0.66
CA THR A 178 -3.20 -25.62 -0.86
C THR A 178 -3.53 -26.30 0.48
N ASN A 179 -2.60 -26.28 1.45
CA ASN A 179 -2.86 -26.81 2.79
C ASN A 179 -3.91 -25.98 3.57
N ILE A 180 -4.14 -24.73 3.17
CA ILE A 180 -5.10 -23.83 3.79
C ILE A 180 -6.49 -23.98 3.16
N ILE A 181 -6.59 -23.94 1.82
CA ILE A 181 -7.88 -23.91 1.10
C ILE A 181 -8.24 -25.23 0.41
N GLY A 182 -7.36 -26.23 0.48
CA GLY A 182 -7.48 -27.50 -0.23
C GLY A 182 -7.13 -27.41 -1.72
N CYS A 183 -6.87 -28.57 -2.34
CA CYS A 183 -6.54 -28.66 -3.77
C CYS A 183 -7.65 -28.11 -4.67
N LYS A 184 -8.91 -28.44 -4.36
CA LYS A 184 -10.07 -27.93 -5.12
C LYS A 184 -10.17 -26.40 -5.05
N GLY A 185 -9.94 -25.82 -3.87
CA GLY A 185 -9.93 -24.37 -3.69
C GLY A 185 -8.81 -23.71 -4.48
N TRP A 186 -7.62 -24.33 -4.50
CA TRP A 186 -6.51 -23.85 -5.31
C TRP A 186 -6.86 -23.83 -6.81
N GLU A 187 -7.37 -24.93 -7.34
CA GLU A 187 -7.74 -25.04 -8.76
C GLU A 187 -8.82 -24.04 -9.15
N GLN A 188 -9.81 -23.82 -8.30
CA GLN A 188 -10.88 -22.85 -8.57
C GLN A 188 -10.38 -21.40 -8.57
N LEU A 189 -9.52 -21.03 -7.61
CA LEU A 189 -9.07 -19.65 -7.46
C LEU A 189 -7.89 -19.30 -8.35
N PHE A 190 -6.97 -20.23 -8.61
CA PHE A 190 -5.67 -19.94 -9.23
C PHE A 190 -5.49 -20.57 -10.61
N ASN A 191 -6.58 -20.86 -11.32
CA ASN A 191 -6.54 -21.25 -12.74
C ASN A 191 -6.19 -20.08 -13.68
N ASN A 192 -6.25 -18.84 -13.19
CA ASN A 192 -5.92 -17.63 -13.95
C ASN A 192 -4.65 -16.96 -13.39
N ASN A 193 -3.75 -16.54 -14.27
CA ASN A 193 -2.54 -15.79 -13.95
C ASN A 193 -2.83 -14.50 -13.17
N GLN A 194 -3.96 -13.82 -13.42
CA GLN A 194 -4.32 -12.60 -12.67
C GLN A 194 -4.53 -12.88 -11.19
N ASN A 195 -5.17 -13.99 -10.83
CA ASN A 195 -5.35 -14.38 -9.44
C ASN A 195 -4.04 -14.84 -8.80
N ILE A 196 -3.14 -15.45 -9.59
CA ILE A 196 -1.78 -15.76 -9.12
C ILE A 196 -1.02 -14.47 -8.82
N VAL A 197 -1.07 -13.46 -9.70
CA VAL A 197 -0.46 -12.15 -9.47
C VAL A 197 -1.06 -11.50 -8.21
N ALA A 198 -2.38 -11.47 -8.07
CA ALA A 198 -3.04 -10.95 -6.88
C ALA A 198 -2.57 -11.69 -5.61
N LEU A 199 -2.44 -13.02 -5.63
CA LEU A 199 -1.92 -13.79 -4.49
C LEU A 199 -0.48 -13.39 -4.14
N LEU A 200 0.38 -13.22 -5.15
CA LEU A 200 1.77 -12.86 -4.97
C LEU A 200 1.94 -11.43 -4.44
N LEU A 201 1.04 -10.51 -4.79
CA LEU A 201 1.14 -9.09 -4.44
C LEU A 201 0.35 -8.73 -3.18
N ASP A 202 -0.84 -9.29 -3.01
CA ASP A 202 -1.71 -9.06 -1.86
C ASP A 202 -2.72 -10.21 -1.68
N PHE A 203 -2.35 -11.18 -0.84
CA PHE A 203 -3.21 -12.34 -0.58
C PHE A 203 -4.50 -11.96 0.17
N SER A 204 -4.59 -10.75 0.75
CA SER A 204 -5.75 -10.34 1.52
C SER A 204 -6.98 -10.07 0.65
N VAL A 205 -6.80 -9.90 -0.67
CA VAL A 205 -7.88 -9.79 -1.66
C VAL A 205 -8.78 -11.03 -1.64
N PHE A 206 -8.25 -12.19 -1.26
CA PHE A 206 -9.00 -13.44 -1.21
C PHE A 206 -9.67 -13.63 0.14
N HIS A 207 -11.01 -13.59 0.18
CA HIS A 207 -11.80 -13.80 1.38
C HIS A 207 -11.43 -15.11 2.12
N ASN A 208 -11.19 -16.19 1.37
CA ASN A 208 -10.78 -17.50 1.92
C ASN A 208 -9.45 -17.45 2.68
N LEU A 209 -8.61 -16.43 2.44
CA LEU A 209 -7.31 -16.23 3.09
C LEU A 209 -7.35 -15.09 4.13
N GLN A 210 -8.49 -14.45 4.36
CA GLN A 210 -8.60 -13.38 5.37
C GLN A 210 -8.66 -13.93 6.80
N ASN A 211 -9.22 -15.13 6.99
CA ASN A 211 -9.41 -15.76 8.30
C ASN A 211 -8.20 -16.57 8.80
N LEU A 212 -7.03 -16.38 8.18
CA LEU A 212 -5.81 -17.06 8.59
C LEU A 212 -5.31 -16.59 9.95
N SER A 213 -4.68 -17.50 10.69
CA SER A 213 -3.95 -17.14 11.89
C SER A 213 -2.84 -16.14 11.57
N LYS A 214 -2.43 -15.34 12.56
CA LYS A 214 -1.35 -14.35 12.39
C LYS A 214 -0.08 -14.99 11.82
N THR A 215 0.30 -16.16 12.31
CA THR A 215 1.47 -16.92 11.85
C THR A 215 1.34 -17.33 10.37
N GLN A 216 0.18 -17.82 9.95
CA GLN A 216 -0.07 -18.18 8.55
C GLN A 216 0.00 -16.95 7.63
N LYS A 217 -0.61 -15.83 8.03
CA LYS A 217 -0.53 -14.56 7.29
C LYS A 217 0.93 -14.12 7.11
N MET A 218 1.71 -14.14 8.19
CA MET A 218 3.13 -13.79 8.14
C MET A 218 3.93 -14.74 7.22
N ASN A 219 3.64 -16.04 7.23
CA ASN A 219 4.33 -17.01 6.38
C ASN A 219 4.04 -16.80 4.89
N VAL A 220 2.76 -16.61 4.52
CA VAL A 220 2.36 -16.31 3.12
C VAL A 220 3.00 -15.01 2.67
N GLU A 221 2.92 -13.97 3.50
CA GLU A 221 3.45 -12.66 3.16
C GLU A 221 4.99 -12.65 3.04
N SER A 222 5.68 -13.34 3.95
CA SER A 222 7.14 -13.47 3.90
C SER A 222 7.60 -14.18 2.62
N LEU A 223 6.93 -15.27 2.27
CA LEU A 223 7.29 -16.06 1.09
C LEU A 223 7.02 -15.31 -0.22
N THR A 224 5.89 -14.63 -0.32
CA THR A 224 5.54 -13.82 -1.51
C THR A 224 6.42 -12.59 -1.63
N ARG A 225 6.83 -11.97 -0.52
CA ARG A 225 7.84 -10.91 -0.49
C ARG A 225 9.19 -11.40 -1.00
N ASP A 226 9.64 -12.56 -0.53
CA ASP A 226 10.89 -13.17 -0.99
C ASP A 226 10.84 -13.51 -2.49
N PHE A 227 9.71 -14.05 -2.96
CA PHE A 227 9.45 -14.29 -4.37
C PHE A 227 9.64 -13.01 -5.20
N CYS A 228 8.91 -11.93 -4.85
CA CYS A 228 8.93 -10.67 -5.60
C CYS A 228 10.34 -10.07 -5.67
N TYR A 229 11.06 -10.08 -4.54
CA TYR A 229 12.42 -9.59 -4.49
C TYR A 229 13.38 -10.42 -5.33
N LYS A 230 13.28 -11.75 -5.29
CA LYS A 230 14.19 -12.63 -6.04
C LYS A 230 13.94 -12.56 -7.54
N ILE A 231 12.68 -12.44 -7.96
CA ILE A 231 12.34 -12.16 -9.35
C ILE A 231 12.93 -10.83 -9.81
N HIS A 232 12.81 -9.79 -9.00
CA HIS A 232 13.41 -8.49 -9.31
C HIS A 232 14.93 -8.56 -9.48
N ILE A 233 15.65 -9.17 -8.53
CA ILE A 233 17.11 -9.31 -8.60
C ILE A 233 17.54 -10.12 -9.82
N CYS A 234 16.89 -11.27 -10.07
CA CYS A 234 17.20 -12.12 -11.21
C CYS A 234 16.98 -11.37 -12.53
N ARG A 235 15.86 -10.65 -12.65
CA ARG A 235 15.57 -9.82 -13.83
C ARG A 235 16.64 -8.76 -14.05
N LEU A 236 17.04 -8.02 -13.01
CA LEU A 236 18.08 -7.00 -13.15
C LEU A 236 19.43 -7.59 -13.58
N GLN A 237 19.82 -8.73 -13.03
CA GLN A 237 21.06 -9.41 -13.40
C GLN A 237 21.05 -9.85 -14.86
N LEU A 238 19.95 -10.46 -15.32
CA LEU A 238 19.82 -10.89 -16.71
C LEU A 238 19.82 -9.70 -17.68
N LEU A 239 19.13 -8.61 -17.36
CA LEU A 239 19.14 -7.40 -18.17
C LEU A 239 20.55 -6.79 -18.26
N LYS A 240 21.26 -6.68 -17.14
CA LYS A 240 22.64 -6.19 -17.12
C LYS A 240 23.57 -7.05 -17.99
N ASN A 241 23.37 -8.36 -18.01
CA ASN A 241 24.16 -9.28 -18.83
C ASN A 241 23.87 -9.14 -20.33
N LEU A 242 22.70 -8.61 -20.71
CA LEU A 242 22.37 -8.31 -22.10
C LEU A 242 22.99 -6.97 -22.54
N GLU A 243 23.11 -5.99 -21.64
CA GLU A 243 23.74 -4.69 -21.93
C GLU A 243 25.26 -4.78 -22.13
N ASN A 244 25.90 -5.80 -21.56
CA ASN A 244 27.35 -6.04 -21.68
C ASN A 244 27.73 -6.92 -22.87
N LYS A 245 26.78 -7.32 -23.71
CA LYS A 245 27.00 -8.12 -24.93
C LYS A 245 26.82 -7.26 -26.16
#